data_AF-A0A932K4C6-F1
#
_entry.id   AF-A0A932K4C6-F1
#
_cell.length_a   1.000
_cell.length_b   1.000
_cell.length_c   1.000
_cell.angle_alpha   90.00
_cell.angle_beta   90.00
_cell.angle_gamma   90.00
#
_symmetry.space_group_name_H-M   'P 1'
#
loop_
_entity.id
_entity.type
_entity.pdbx_description
1 polymer ?
#
loop_
_entity_poly.entity_id
_entity_poly.type
_entity_poly.pdbx_seq_one_letter_code
_entity_poly.pdbx_strand_id
1 'polypeptide(L)' 'MEYFIWLIVGYISGSIPTGYWIGRLKGIDLRSIGSGSTGATNVLRVVGK' A
#
# COMPACT_ATOMS: atom_id res chain seq x y z
N MET A 1 26.69 -9.54 9.54
CA MET A 1 26.17 -8.37 10.28
C MET A 1 25.95 -7.17 9.35
N GLU A 2 26.90 -6.83 8.47
CA GLU A 2 26.80 -5.69 7.53
C GLU A 2 25.47 -5.60 6.75
N TYR A 3 24.97 -6.71 6.21
CA TYR A 3 23.74 -6.70 5.40
C TYR A 3 22.44 -6.63 6.21
N PHE A 4 22.51 -6.82 7.52
CA PHE A 4 21.33 -6.86 8.38
C PHE A 4 20.60 -5.50 8.42
N ILE A 5 21.37 -4.40 8.35
CA ILE A 5 20.81 -3.05 8.33
C ILE A 5 20.00 -2.82 7.06
N TRP A 6 20.48 -3.31 5.91
CA TRP A 6 19.79 -3.20 4.62
C TRP A 6 18.52 -4.05 4.58
N LEU A 7 18.53 -5.23 5.20
CA LEU A 7 17.33 -6.06 5.37
C LEU A 7 16.26 -5.33 6.19
N ILE A 8 16.64 -4.71 7.31
CA ILE A 8 15.71 -3.94 8.14
C ILE A 8 15.14 -2.75 7.36
N VAL A 9 16.00 -1.98 6.68
CA VAL A 9 15.57 -0.82 5.90
C VAL A 9 14.64 -1.23 4.77
N GLY A 10 14.96 -2.29 4.04
CA GLY A 10 14.11 -2.83 2.97
C GLY A 10 12.77 -3.31 3.49
N TYR A 11 12.77 -4.03 4.63
CA TYR A 11 11.54 -4.49 5.27
C TYR A 11 10.65 -3.32 5.71
N ILE A 12 11.20 -2.32 6.39
CA ILE A 12 10.43 -1.15 6.85
C ILE A 12 9.89 -0.37 5.65
N SER A 13 10.72 -0.14 4.63
CA SER A 13 10.33 0.61 3.44
C SER A 13 9.22 -0.12 2.64
N GLY A 14 9.32 -1.44 2.50
CA GLY A 14 8.33 -2.25 1.80
C GLY A 14 7.04 -2.52 2.60
N SER A 15 7.09 -2.38 3.93
CA SER A 15 5.94 -2.59 4.82
C SER A 15 5.00 -1.39 4.87
N ILE A 16 5.32 -0.28 4.19
CA ILE A 16 4.45 0.89 4.11
C ILE A 16 3.25 0.55 3.21
N PRO A 17 2.01 0.57 3.72
CA PRO A 17 0.83 0.20 2.95
C PRO A 17 0.39 1.36 2.05
N THR A 18 1.21 1.72 1.05
CA THR A 18 1.03 2.92 0.20
C THR A 18 -0.35 2.97 -0.46
N GLY A 19 -0.87 1.83 -0.91
CA GLY A 19 -2.21 1.77 -1.50
C GLY A 19 -3.32 2.14 -0.52
N TYR A 20 -3.22 1.70 0.75
CA TYR A 20 -4.17 2.11 1.80
C TYR A 20 -4.19 3.63 2.00
N TRP A 21 -2.99 4.24 2.07
CA TRP A 21 -2.85 5.68 2.21
C TRP A 21 -3.44 6.45 1.02
N ILE A 22 -3.20 5.99 -0.21
CA ILE A 22 -3.75 6.62 -1.42
C ILE A 22 -5.29 6.64 -1.39
N GLY A 23 -5.92 5.50 -1.04
CA GLY A 23 -7.36 5.43 -0.87
C GLY A 23 -7.85 6.41 0.20
N ARG A 24 -7.21 6.40 1.38
CA ARG A 24 -7.60 7.25 2.50
C ARG A 24 -7.47 8.74 2.20
N LEU A 25 -6.41 9.16 1.51
CA LEU A 25 -6.20 10.55 1.06
C LEU A 25 -7.27 11.00 0.06
N LYS A 26 -7.89 10.08 -0.66
CA LYS A 26 -9.02 10.33 -1.55
C LYS A 26 -10.38 10.20 -0.87
N GLY A 27 -10.41 10.01 0.45
CA GLY A 27 -11.65 9.82 1.21
C GLY A 27 -12.33 8.46 0.98
N ILE A 28 -11.61 7.52 0.37
CA ILE A 28 -12.14 6.21 -0.02
C ILE A 28 -11.54 5.12 0.87
N ASP A 29 -12.39 4.27 1.43
CA ASP A 29 -11.92 3.04 2.05
C ASP A 29 -11.77 1.93 1.00
N LEU A 30 -10.53 1.64 0.59
CA LEU A 30 -10.24 0.59 -0.38
C LEU A 30 -10.62 -0.81 0.10
N ARG A 31 -10.78 -1.02 1.40
CA ARG A 31 -11.14 -2.33 1.97
C ARG A 31 -12.62 -2.66 1.78
N SER A 32 -13.47 -1.65 1.56
CA SER A 32 -14.90 -1.82 1.35
C SER A 32 -15.30 -1.83 -0.13
N ILE A 33 -14.36 -1.62 -1.06
CA ILE A 33 -14.62 -1.47 -2.50
C ILE A 33 -13.74 -2.40 -3.33
N GLY A 34 -14.30 -2.98 -4.39
CA GLY A 34 -13.58 -3.83 -5.32
C GLY A 34 -13.20 -5.17 -4.69
N SER A 35 -11.92 -5.55 -4.77
CA SER A 35 -11.43 -6.80 -4.15
C SER A 35 -11.11 -6.65 -2.65
N GLY A 36 -11.25 -5.44 -2.09
CA GLY A 36 -10.87 -5.14 -0.70
C GLY A 36 -9.36 -5.10 -0.44
N SER A 37 -8.53 -5.36 -1.45
CA SER A 37 -7.07 -5.33 -1.35
C SER A 37 -6.54 -3.89 -1.35
N THR A 38 -5.44 -3.65 -0.65
CA THR A 38 -4.66 -2.40 -0.71
C THR A 38 -3.58 -2.43 -1.80
N GLY A 39 -3.54 -3.49 -2.61
CA GLY A 39 -2.60 -3.62 -3.72
C GLY A 39 -2.89 -2.65 -4.87
N ALA A 40 -1.86 -2.41 -5.69
CA ALA A 40 -1.91 -1.45 -6.80
C ALA A 40 -3.10 -1.66 -7.74
N THR A 41 -3.46 -2.91 -8.04
CA THR A 41 -4.59 -3.23 -8.94
C THR A 41 -5.93 -2.73 -8.40
N ASN A 42 -6.21 -2.87 -7.10
CA ASN A 42 -7.47 -2.39 -6.54
C ASN A 42 -7.46 -0.87 -6.40
N VAL A 43 -6.31 -0.29 -5.99
CA VAL A 43 -6.12 1.16 -5.94
C VAL A 43 -6.39 1.80 -7.31
N LEU A 44 -5.78 1.28 -8.38
CA LEU A 44 -5.98 1.83 -9.72
C LEU A 44 -7.44 1.70 -10.19
N ARG A 45 -8.12 0.60 -9.87
CA ARG A 45 -9.52 0.38 -10.23
C ARG A 45 -10.48 1.35 -9.51
N VAL A 46 -10.20 1.64 -8.24
CA VAL A 46 -11.09 2.44 -7.38
C VAL A 46 -10.75 3.93 -7.44
N VAL A 47 -9.47 4.29 -7.41
CA VAL A 47 -8.97 5.67 -7.35
C VAL A 47 -8.53 6.20 -8.71
N GLY A 48 -8.10 5.33 -9.63
CA GLY A 48 -7.59 5.72 -10.95
C GLY A 48 -8.67 5.99 -12.01
N LYS A 49 -9.94 6.09 -11.62
CA LYS A 49 -11.02 6.59 -12.47
C LYS A 49 -11.09 8.10 -12.44
#